data_AF-A0A9W6ZFN4-F1
#
_entry.id   AF-A0A9W6ZFN4-F1
#
_cell.length_a   1.000
_cell.length_b   1.000
_cell.length_c   1.000
_cell.angle_alpha   90.00
_cell.angle_beta   90.00
_cell.angle_gamma   90.00
#
_symmetry.space_group_name_H-M   'P 1'
#
loop_
_entity.id
_entity.type
_entity.pdbx_description
1 polymer ?
#
loop_
_entity_poly.entity_id
_entity_poly.type
_entity_poly.pdbx_seq_one_letter_code
_entity_poly.pdbx_strand_id
1 'polypeptide(L)'
;MLAAAYERHGNPSNVVEVKEIPKPPSPGQGLLLIKVSAASLNPADFKSGKGEQAALLSFQWPRVYGFDFSGEVVEAGPDTDPAHAPGAKVFGMIQGLPQLHRGTLSEFILCPSSVCATKPANISHIEAAAVPLVAITAVKMLEKCNPQPGAKILVLGGAGGVGSIAIQLAKKMYKCGELTTTASAGAKTEAVKSFGADVVVDYRSQKFEEVLPPNSFDVVLDCMGEAWRAVELLKEGGGMCSIQAGPTATALRTWMEEAKLDPNTVTTGVRLFLFSTVGGGLFNCFSGGRSLKAACEAKKATFAHIIGTGNGQIMAEVAKLMASGEIKAVIDSEFELKDSVKAIEKLMGGRALGKVVVKVEK
;
A
#
# COMPACT_ATOMS: atom_id res chain seq x y z
N MET A 1 15.42 21.20 7.43
CA MET A 1 15.21 20.30 6.26
C MET A 1 13.88 20.63 5.65
N LEU A 2 13.77 20.65 4.32
CA LEU A 2 12.51 20.84 3.61
C LEU A 2 11.62 19.60 3.73
N ALA A 3 10.32 19.84 3.83
CA ALA A 3 9.30 18.80 3.82
C ALA A 3 7.94 19.37 3.37
N ALA A 4 7.11 18.52 2.79
CA ALA A 4 5.68 18.82 2.59
C ALA A 4 4.91 18.48 3.87
N ALA A 5 4.68 19.50 4.70
CA ALA A 5 4.18 19.37 6.05
C ALA A 5 2.79 20.01 6.24
N TYR A 6 2.07 19.58 7.27
CA TYR A 6 0.75 20.10 7.64
C TYR A 6 0.59 20.12 9.17
N GLU A 7 -0.16 21.10 9.69
CA GLU A 7 -0.30 21.37 11.14
C GLU A 7 -1.71 21.11 11.68
N ARG A 8 -2.65 20.79 10.81
CA ARG A 8 -4.01 20.44 11.16
C ARG A 8 -4.61 19.56 10.08
N HIS A 9 -5.65 18.83 10.44
CA HIS A 9 -6.41 18.06 9.47
C HIS A 9 -7.18 18.99 8.51
N GLY A 10 -7.34 18.53 7.27
CA GLY A 10 -8.12 19.25 6.27
C GLY A 10 -7.89 18.73 4.85
N ASN A 11 -8.46 19.42 3.88
CA ASN A 11 -8.17 19.16 2.48
C ASN A 11 -6.68 19.43 2.22
N PRO A 12 -5.90 18.45 1.70
CA PRO A 12 -4.47 18.61 1.44
C PRO A 12 -4.10 19.88 0.69
N SER A 13 -4.90 20.29 -0.29
CA SER A 13 -4.68 21.53 -1.07
C SER A 13 -4.67 22.80 -0.21
N ASN A 14 -5.24 22.75 1.00
CA ASN A 14 -5.42 23.89 1.89
C ASN A 14 -4.57 23.81 3.17
N VAL A 15 -3.94 22.66 3.45
CA VAL A 15 -3.24 22.42 4.72
C VAL A 15 -1.79 21.99 4.56
N VAL A 16 -1.38 21.54 3.37
CA VAL A 16 -0.02 21.11 3.10
C VAL A 16 0.80 22.28 2.56
N GLU A 17 1.95 22.50 3.18
CA GLU A 17 2.93 23.50 2.79
C GLU A 17 4.32 22.88 2.70
N VAL A 18 5.09 23.25 1.68
CA VAL A 18 6.50 22.90 1.60
C VAL A 18 7.28 23.91 2.43
N LYS A 19 7.83 23.46 3.55
CA LYS A 19 8.51 24.33 4.52
C LYS A 19 9.68 23.65 5.20
N GLU A 20 10.50 24.45 5.86
CA GLU A 20 11.57 23.93 6.70
C GLU A 20 11.03 23.43 8.03
N ILE A 21 11.50 22.24 8.42
CA ILE A 21 11.25 21.61 9.71
C ILE A 21 12.57 21.07 10.30
N PRO A 22 12.70 20.93 11.64
CA PRO A 22 13.98 20.56 12.28
C PRO A 22 14.51 19.20 11.82
N LYS A 23 15.75 19.03 11.35
CA LYS A 23 16.23 17.69 10.92
C LYS A 23 16.04 16.63 12.05
N PRO A 24 15.71 15.36 11.73
CA PRO A 24 15.68 14.30 12.74
C PRO A 24 17.02 14.17 13.48
N PRO A 25 17.01 13.77 14.77
CA PRO A 25 18.24 13.49 15.50
C PRO A 25 18.97 12.26 14.93
N SER A 26 20.17 11.99 15.43
CA SER A 26 20.89 10.75 15.13
C SER A 26 20.04 9.50 15.45
N PRO A 27 20.14 8.44 14.63
CA PRO A 27 19.33 7.25 14.78
C PRO A 27 19.69 6.48 16.05
N GLY A 28 18.65 6.13 16.83
CA GLY A 28 18.78 5.18 17.92
C GLY A 28 18.88 3.73 17.43
N GLN A 29 18.86 2.78 18.37
CA GLN A 29 18.92 1.34 18.09
C GLN A 29 17.87 0.90 17.04
N GLY A 30 18.32 0.13 16.05
CA GLY A 30 17.51 -0.41 14.96
C GLY A 30 17.04 0.59 13.91
N LEU A 31 17.39 1.88 14.04
CA LEU A 31 16.98 2.95 13.13
C LEU A 31 18.09 3.34 12.16
N LEU A 32 17.68 3.80 10.98
CA LEU A 32 18.52 4.42 9.97
C LEU A 32 18.11 5.88 9.82
N LEU A 33 19.08 6.78 9.72
CA LEU A 33 18.85 8.13 9.19
C LEU A 33 19.08 8.08 7.68
N ILE A 34 18.03 8.30 6.90
CA ILE A 34 18.03 8.16 5.45
C ILE A 34 17.83 9.54 4.82
N LYS A 35 18.71 9.90 3.88
CA LYS A 35 18.49 11.02 2.97
C LYS A 35 17.59 10.55 1.83
N VAL A 36 16.41 11.12 1.73
CA VAL A 36 15.39 10.66 0.77
C VAL A 36 15.66 11.27 -0.60
N SER A 37 15.78 10.41 -1.61
CA SER A 37 15.93 10.84 -3.01
C SER A 37 14.57 10.93 -3.71
N ALA A 38 13.68 9.96 -3.45
CA ALA A 38 12.33 9.95 -3.99
C ALA A 38 11.34 9.33 -3.00
N ALA A 39 10.08 9.75 -3.09
CA ALA A 39 8.95 9.22 -2.34
C ALA A 39 7.74 9.07 -3.26
N SER A 40 6.79 8.20 -2.92
CA SER A 40 5.56 8.08 -3.71
C SER A 40 4.31 8.19 -2.85
N LEU A 41 3.24 8.67 -3.48
CA LEU A 41 1.98 8.97 -2.83
C LEU A 41 1.00 7.80 -2.95
N ASN A 42 0.15 7.68 -1.94
CA ASN A 42 -0.88 6.67 -1.78
C ASN A 42 -2.17 7.31 -1.26
N PRO A 43 -3.35 6.74 -1.54
CA PRO A 43 -4.59 7.25 -0.97
C PRO A 43 -4.58 7.35 0.56
N ALA A 44 -3.83 6.48 1.24
CA ALA A 44 -3.62 6.54 2.68
C ALA A 44 -3.04 7.89 3.16
N ASP A 45 -2.20 8.56 2.35
CA ASP A 45 -1.56 9.83 2.69
C ASP A 45 -2.61 10.93 2.89
N PHE A 46 -3.44 11.19 1.87
CA PHE A 46 -4.45 12.24 1.97
C PHE A 46 -5.61 11.87 2.90
N LYS A 47 -5.96 10.58 3.04
CA LYS A 47 -6.95 10.12 4.03
C LYS A 47 -6.47 10.44 5.46
N SER A 48 -5.17 10.25 5.72
CA SER A 48 -4.57 10.65 7.00
C SER A 48 -4.51 12.17 7.18
N GLY A 49 -4.23 12.89 6.11
CA GLY A 49 -4.35 14.35 6.04
C GLY A 49 -5.72 14.87 6.47
N LYS A 50 -6.80 14.26 5.96
CA LYS A 50 -8.18 14.61 6.28
C LYS A 50 -8.63 14.25 7.69
N GLY A 51 -7.84 13.44 8.41
CA GLY A 51 -8.15 13.03 9.78
C GLY A 51 -9.08 11.83 9.88
N GLU A 52 -9.19 10.99 8.84
CA GLU A 52 -10.04 9.78 8.87
C GLU A 52 -9.64 8.82 10.00
N GLN A 53 -8.38 8.85 10.46
CA GLN A 53 -7.92 8.06 11.60
C GLN A 53 -7.84 8.83 12.93
N ALA A 54 -8.24 10.10 12.98
CA ALA A 54 -8.11 10.95 14.18
C ALA A 54 -8.99 10.49 15.36
N ALA A 55 -10.06 9.74 15.09
CA ALA A 55 -10.84 9.10 16.13
C ALA A 55 -10.12 7.90 16.78
N LEU A 56 -9.19 7.27 16.05
CA LEU A 56 -8.49 6.05 16.47
C LEU A 56 -7.14 6.35 17.14
N LEU A 57 -6.51 7.46 16.79
CA LEU A 57 -5.12 7.74 17.10
C LEU A 57 -4.90 9.20 17.52
N SER A 58 -4.06 9.41 18.53
CA SER A 58 -3.48 10.73 18.82
C SER A 58 -2.36 11.05 17.80
N PHE A 59 -2.03 12.32 17.58
CA PHE A 59 -0.97 12.71 16.64
C PHE A 59 -0.14 13.88 17.19
N GLN A 60 1.13 13.94 16.77
CA GLN A 60 2.03 15.08 16.99
C GLN A 60 2.10 15.95 15.73
N TRP A 61 2.22 17.26 15.91
CA TRP A 61 2.33 18.25 14.83
C TRP A 61 3.72 18.92 14.83
N PRO A 62 4.24 19.40 13.68
CA PRO A 62 3.73 19.23 12.33
C PRO A 62 3.91 17.78 11.83
N ARG A 63 3.03 17.36 10.91
CA ARG A 63 3.10 16.07 10.22
C ARG A 63 3.59 16.23 8.79
N VAL A 64 4.12 15.16 8.22
CA VAL A 64 4.60 15.09 6.83
C VAL A 64 3.93 13.89 6.15
N TYR A 65 3.53 14.03 4.88
CA TYR A 65 2.95 12.92 4.10
C TYR A 65 4.02 11.98 3.56
N GLY A 66 3.56 10.84 3.05
CA GLY A 66 4.38 9.85 2.36
C GLY A 66 4.67 8.65 3.24
N PHE A 67 4.38 7.47 2.71
CA PHE A 67 4.76 6.18 3.29
C PHE A 67 5.96 5.55 2.59
N ASP A 68 6.04 5.72 1.27
CA ASP A 68 7.04 5.08 0.43
C ASP A 68 8.26 5.97 0.27
N PHE A 69 9.46 5.39 0.29
CA PHE A 69 10.70 6.11 0.02
C PHE A 69 11.71 5.25 -0.74
N SER A 70 12.65 5.94 -1.38
CA SER A 70 13.96 5.42 -1.73
C SER A 70 15.01 6.51 -1.50
N GLY A 71 16.16 6.12 -0.96
CA GLY A 71 17.20 7.08 -0.58
C GLY A 71 18.51 6.39 -0.18
N GLU A 72 19.37 7.16 0.46
CA GLU A 72 20.70 6.72 0.93
C GLU A 72 20.78 6.79 2.45
N VAL A 73 21.35 5.77 3.07
CA VAL A 73 21.64 5.76 4.51
C VAL A 73 22.77 6.75 4.79
N VAL A 74 22.52 7.73 5.66
CA VAL A 74 23.53 8.70 6.11
C VAL A 74 24.17 8.25 7.40
N GLU A 75 23.37 7.68 8.31
CA GLU A 75 23.82 7.19 9.61
C GLU A 75 22.99 5.95 9.96
N ALA A 76 23.63 4.96 10.56
CA ALA A 76 22.98 3.74 11.02
C ALA A 76 23.15 3.62 12.53
N GLY A 77 22.04 3.44 13.25
CA GLY A 77 22.07 3.19 14.69
C GLY A 77 22.58 1.79 15.02
N PRO A 78 22.82 1.50 16.31
CA PRO A 78 23.17 0.15 16.76
C PRO A 78 22.13 -0.89 16.34
N ASP A 79 22.52 -2.16 16.20
CA ASP A 79 21.64 -3.30 15.85
C ASP A 79 20.83 -3.13 14.56
N THR A 80 21.38 -2.40 13.59
CA THR A 80 20.86 -2.32 12.23
C THR A 80 21.46 -3.42 11.36
N ASP A 81 20.82 -3.72 10.23
CA ASP A 81 21.36 -4.67 9.26
C ASP A 81 22.70 -4.14 8.71
N PRO A 82 23.80 -4.91 8.75
CA PRO A 82 25.08 -4.50 8.18
C PRO A 82 25.02 -4.12 6.69
N ALA A 83 24.06 -4.66 5.93
CA ALA A 83 23.82 -4.27 4.54
C ALA A 83 23.31 -2.83 4.39
N HIS A 84 22.83 -2.22 5.49
CA HIS A 84 22.32 -0.85 5.54
C HIS A 84 23.33 0.11 6.21
N ALA A 85 24.63 -0.11 6.03
CA ALA A 85 25.67 0.82 6.47
C ALA A 85 25.57 2.19 5.75
N PRO A 86 26.18 3.28 6.29
CA PRO A 86 26.23 4.57 5.61
C PRO A 86 26.72 4.46 4.15
N GLY A 87 26.04 5.15 3.24
CA GLY A 87 26.21 5.08 1.78
C GLY A 87 25.36 3.99 1.09
N ALA A 88 24.73 3.09 1.85
CA ALA A 88 23.83 2.09 1.27
C ALA A 88 22.57 2.76 0.70
N LYS A 89 22.17 2.34 -0.50
CA LYS A 89 20.92 2.78 -1.14
C LYS A 89 19.80 1.82 -0.74
N VAL A 90 18.77 2.36 -0.10
CA VAL A 90 17.65 1.59 0.45
C VAL A 90 16.32 2.12 -0.05
N PHE A 91 15.29 1.28 0.04
CA PHE A 91 13.91 1.64 -0.26
C PHE A 91 12.96 0.81 0.59
N GLY A 92 11.75 1.32 0.79
CA GLY A 92 10.77 0.66 1.63
C GLY A 92 9.52 1.51 1.89
N MET A 93 8.64 0.94 2.69
CA MET A 93 7.47 1.59 3.26
C MET A 93 7.74 1.79 4.74
N ILE A 94 7.54 2.99 5.27
CA ILE A 94 7.70 3.25 6.71
C ILE A 94 6.80 2.34 7.56
N GLN A 95 7.21 2.11 8.81
CA GLN A 95 6.43 1.30 9.75
C GLN A 95 5.17 2.05 10.22
N GLY A 96 3.99 1.47 9.97
CA GLY A 96 2.73 1.91 10.60
C GLY A 96 2.25 3.33 10.21
N LEU A 97 1.39 3.90 11.05
CA LEU A 97 0.97 5.31 10.96
C LEU A 97 2.01 6.21 11.66
N PRO A 98 2.20 7.47 11.20
CA PRO A 98 3.35 8.31 11.54
C PRO A 98 3.26 8.91 12.95
N GLN A 99 3.36 8.04 13.96
CA GLN A 99 3.45 8.40 15.37
C GLN A 99 4.88 8.65 15.83
N LEU A 100 5.88 8.17 15.07
CA LEU A 100 7.26 8.15 15.54
C LEU A 100 8.27 8.80 14.61
N HIS A 101 8.05 8.90 13.30
CA HIS A 101 9.05 9.46 12.37
C HIS A 101 8.34 10.15 11.19
N ARG A 102 8.86 11.30 10.77
CA ARG A 102 8.24 12.15 9.74
C ARG A 102 8.04 11.38 8.43
N GLY A 103 6.93 11.65 7.74
CA GLY A 103 6.61 11.06 6.44
C GLY A 103 7.69 11.33 5.38
N THR A 104 7.61 10.56 4.30
CA THR A 104 8.69 10.45 3.30
C THR A 104 8.78 11.60 2.31
N LEU A 105 7.81 12.52 2.29
CA LEU A 105 7.93 13.81 1.58
C LEU A 105 8.79 14.81 2.38
N SER A 106 9.99 14.40 2.77
CA SER A 106 10.97 15.21 3.48
C SER A 106 12.39 14.77 3.14
N GLU A 107 13.36 15.70 3.20
CA GLU A 107 14.74 15.41 2.82
C GLU A 107 15.40 14.30 3.66
N PHE A 108 14.96 14.13 4.92
CA PHE A 108 15.50 13.09 5.81
C PHE A 108 14.40 12.40 6.62
N ILE A 109 14.50 11.09 6.76
CA ILE A 109 13.63 10.29 7.62
C ILE A 109 14.45 9.42 8.58
N LEU A 110 13.85 9.10 9.72
CA LEU A 110 14.27 7.98 10.55
C LEU A 110 13.40 6.78 10.19
N CYS A 111 14.02 5.64 9.90
CA CYS A 111 13.29 4.44 9.48
C CYS A 111 13.88 3.18 10.13
N PRO A 112 13.06 2.25 10.64
CA PRO A 112 13.57 0.96 11.10
C PRO A 112 14.29 0.20 9.98
N SER A 113 15.47 -0.32 10.27
CA SER A 113 16.22 -1.15 9.31
C SER A 113 15.42 -2.36 8.84
N SER A 114 14.52 -2.89 9.67
CA SER A 114 13.68 -4.07 9.38
C SER A 114 12.61 -3.85 8.31
N VAL A 115 12.27 -2.61 7.97
CA VAL A 115 11.30 -2.30 6.89
C VAL A 115 11.97 -1.87 5.59
N CYS A 116 13.29 -1.83 5.58
CA CYS A 116 14.11 -1.45 4.43
C CYS A 116 14.57 -2.68 3.66
N ALA A 117 14.74 -2.54 2.35
CA ALA A 117 15.54 -3.43 1.52
C ALA A 117 16.61 -2.64 0.77
N THR A 118 17.68 -3.30 0.36
CA THR A 118 18.70 -2.72 -0.51
C THR A 118 18.10 -2.46 -1.90
N LYS A 119 18.26 -1.23 -2.41
CA LYS A 119 17.80 -0.84 -3.75
C LYS A 119 18.68 -1.54 -4.81
N PRO A 120 18.11 -2.26 -5.78
CA PRO A 120 18.86 -2.77 -6.91
C PRO A 120 19.64 -1.65 -7.63
N ALA A 121 20.88 -1.94 -8.04
CA ALA A 121 21.75 -0.94 -8.65
C ALA A 121 21.26 -0.46 -10.03
N ASN A 122 20.53 -1.31 -10.75
CA ASN A 122 20.07 -1.08 -12.11
C ASN A 122 18.70 -0.38 -12.22
N ILE A 123 18.09 0.01 -11.10
CA ILE A 123 16.83 0.79 -11.09
C ILE A 123 17.06 2.18 -10.49
N SER A 124 16.30 3.17 -10.94
CA SER A 124 16.31 4.53 -10.38
C SER A 124 15.68 4.59 -8.98
N HIS A 125 15.98 5.65 -8.23
CA HIS A 125 15.27 5.92 -6.96
C HIS A 125 13.77 6.18 -7.17
N ILE A 126 13.39 6.71 -8.35
CA ILE A 126 12.00 6.97 -8.72
C ILE A 126 11.23 5.66 -8.91
N GLU A 127 11.78 4.71 -9.65
CA GLU A 127 11.21 3.37 -9.80
C GLU A 127 11.17 2.65 -8.44
N ALA A 128 12.24 2.72 -7.65
CA ALA A 128 12.29 2.09 -6.35
C ALA A 128 11.24 2.66 -5.39
N ALA A 129 11.05 3.98 -5.32
CA ALA A 129 10.09 4.62 -4.42
C ALA A 129 8.62 4.36 -4.82
N ALA A 130 8.33 3.98 -6.06
CA ALA A 130 6.98 3.73 -6.54
C ALA A 130 6.39 2.37 -6.11
N VAL A 131 7.22 1.44 -5.64
CA VAL A 131 6.84 0.03 -5.44
C VAL A 131 6.44 -0.37 -4.00
N PRO A 132 7.00 0.17 -2.90
CA PRO A 132 6.94 -0.51 -1.60
C PRO A 132 5.55 -0.82 -1.07
N LEU A 133 4.70 0.19 -0.81
CA LEU A 133 3.37 -0.04 -0.25
C LEU A 133 2.53 -0.94 -1.16
N VAL A 134 2.56 -0.69 -2.47
CA VAL A 134 1.72 -1.42 -3.43
C VAL A 134 2.16 -2.87 -3.60
N ALA A 135 3.45 -3.15 -3.56
CA ALA A 135 3.98 -4.52 -3.61
C ALA A 135 3.69 -5.28 -2.31
N ILE A 136 3.95 -4.66 -1.14
CA ILE A 136 3.62 -5.26 0.16
C ILE A 136 2.14 -5.62 0.24
N THR A 137 1.29 -4.70 -0.22
CA THR A 137 -0.16 -4.89 -0.24
C THR A 137 -0.54 -6.05 -1.16
N ALA A 138 -0.02 -6.07 -2.38
CA ALA A 138 -0.29 -7.14 -3.34
C ALA A 138 0.19 -8.52 -2.85
N VAL A 139 1.41 -8.63 -2.29
CA VAL A 139 1.93 -9.87 -1.70
C VAL A 139 1.02 -10.35 -0.57
N LYS A 140 0.68 -9.49 0.39
CA LYS A 140 -0.22 -9.86 1.49
C LYS A 140 -1.61 -10.29 1.01
N MET A 141 -2.16 -9.63 -0.02
CA MET A 141 -3.43 -10.04 -0.62
C MET A 141 -3.33 -11.46 -1.20
N LEU A 142 -2.27 -11.73 -1.97
CA LEU A 142 -2.03 -13.05 -2.56
C LEU A 142 -1.79 -14.11 -1.48
N GLU A 143 -0.98 -13.84 -0.46
CA GLU A 143 -0.76 -14.75 0.67
C GLU A 143 -2.05 -15.11 1.41
N LYS A 144 -2.93 -14.13 1.65
CA LYS A 144 -4.23 -14.40 2.30
C LYS A 144 -5.16 -15.26 1.47
N CYS A 145 -5.06 -15.18 0.14
CA CYS A 145 -5.84 -16.01 -0.78
C CYS A 145 -5.16 -17.34 -1.13
N ASN A 146 -3.86 -17.48 -0.84
CA ASN A 146 -3.05 -18.67 -1.06
C ASN A 146 -3.24 -19.32 -2.46
N PRO A 147 -3.07 -18.55 -3.56
CA PRO A 147 -3.27 -19.08 -4.91
C PRO A 147 -2.30 -20.22 -5.19
N GLN A 148 -2.82 -21.30 -5.78
CA GLN A 148 -1.99 -22.36 -6.31
C GLN A 148 -1.43 -21.95 -7.69
N PRO A 149 -0.27 -22.47 -8.11
CA PRO A 149 0.20 -22.30 -9.48
C PRO A 149 -0.89 -22.70 -10.49
N GLY A 150 -1.09 -21.88 -11.53
CA GLY A 150 -2.17 -22.07 -12.50
C GLY A 150 -3.54 -21.51 -12.09
N ALA A 151 -3.71 -20.97 -10.88
CA ALA A 151 -4.96 -20.36 -10.43
C ALA A 151 -5.44 -19.24 -11.36
N LYS A 152 -6.76 -19.13 -11.53
CA LYS A 152 -7.44 -18.02 -12.21
C LYS A 152 -7.70 -16.89 -11.24
N ILE A 153 -7.20 -15.69 -11.54
CA ILE A 153 -7.27 -14.53 -10.64
C ILE A 153 -8.08 -13.41 -11.30
N LEU A 154 -8.99 -12.80 -10.55
CA LEU A 154 -9.64 -11.54 -10.92
C LEU A 154 -9.07 -10.40 -10.08
N VAL A 155 -8.47 -9.40 -10.72
CA VAL A 155 -7.99 -8.18 -10.07
C VAL A 155 -8.90 -7.01 -10.43
N LEU A 156 -9.70 -6.51 -9.48
CA LEU A 156 -10.55 -5.33 -9.69
C LEU A 156 -9.68 -4.06 -9.57
N GLY A 157 -9.58 -3.29 -10.65
CA GLY A 157 -8.76 -2.07 -10.71
C GLY A 157 -7.29 -2.30 -11.09
N GLY A 158 -7.01 -3.15 -12.09
CA GLY A 158 -5.64 -3.56 -12.46
C GLY A 158 -4.72 -2.44 -12.92
N ALA A 159 -5.26 -1.31 -13.36
CA ALA A 159 -4.47 -0.16 -13.79
C ALA A 159 -4.05 0.77 -12.62
N GLY A 160 -4.52 0.50 -11.39
CA GLY A 160 -4.12 1.25 -10.21
C GLY A 160 -2.74 0.83 -9.68
N GLY A 161 -2.24 1.54 -8.66
CA GLY A 161 -0.95 1.22 -8.04
C GLY A 161 -0.86 -0.23 -7.54
N VAL A 162 -1.81 -0.68 -6.71
CA VAL A 162 -1.81 -2.06 -6.18
C VAL A 162 -2.13 -3.06 -7.29
N GLY A 163 -3.18 -2.83 -8.08
CA GLY A 163 -3.60 -3.76 -9.13
C GLY A 163 -2.51 -4.05 -10.16
N SER A 164 -1.75 -3.03 -10.57
CA SER A 164 -0.70 -3.19 -11.59
C SER A 164 0.47 -4.04 -11.10
N ILE A 165 0.82 -3.94 -9.82
CA ILE A 165 1.86 -4.79 -9.21
C ILE A 165 1.30 -6.17 -8.87
N ALA A 166 0.03 -6.27 -8.45
CA ALA A 166 -0.63 -7.56 -8.17
C ALA A 166 -0.71 -8.46 -9.40
N ILE A 167 -1.02 -7.92 -10.58
CA ILE A 167 -1.01 -8.67 -11.84
C ILE A 167 0.40 -9.24 -12.11
N GLN A 168 1.44 -8.41 -11.99
CA GLN A 168 2.82 -8.84 -12.23
C GLN A 168 3.27 -9.91 -11.23
N LEU A 169 3.02 -9.70 -9.92
CA LEU A 169 3.35 -10.67 -8.87
C LEU A 169 2.60 -11.99 -9.04
N ALA A 170 1.29 -11.94 -9.34
CA ALA A 170 0.50 -13.15 -9.56
C ALA A 170 1.11 -14.00 -10.69
N LYS A 171 1.55 -13.37 -11.79
CA LYS A 171 2.19 -14.08 -12.90
C LYS A 171 3.60 -14.58 -12.55
N LYS A 172 4.44 -13.73 -11.96
CA LYS A 172 5.89 -13.98 -11.82
C LYS A 172 6.27 -14.73 -10.55
N MET A 173 5.69 -14.34 -9.43
CA MET A 173 6.01 -14.89 -8.12
C MET A 173 5.12 -16.10 -7.79
N TYR A 174 3.81 -15.98 -8.02
CA TYR A 174 2.84 -17.02 -7.65
C TYR A 174 2.49 -17.98 -8.81
N LYS A 175 2.99 -17.71 -10.01
CA LYS A 175 2.81 -18.57 -11.21
C LYS A 175 1.33 -18.86 -11.51
N CYS A 176 0.46 -17.87 -11.28
CA CYS A 176 -0.96 -17.96 -11.63
C CYS A 176 -1.16 -18.11 -13.14
N GLY A 177 -2.25 -18.76 -13.54
CA GLY A 177 -2.52 -19.11 -14.94
C GLY A 177 -3.11 -17.95 -15.72
N GLU A 178 -4.41 -17.73 -15.54
CA GLU A 178 -5.20 -16.70 -16.22
C GLU A 178 -5.44 -15.51 -15.29
N LEU A 179 -5.10 -14.31 -15.75
CA LEU A 179 -5.30 -13.06 -15.04
C LEU A 179 -6.37 -12.21 -15.75
N THR A 180 -7.50 -12.02 -15.08
CA THR A 180 -8.58 -11.13 -15.51
C THR A 180 -8.52 -9.83 -14.71
N THR A 181 -8.79 -8.70 -15.34
CA THR A 181 -8.86 -7.42 -14.62
C THR A 181 -9.90 -6.46 -15.17
N THR A 182 -10.28 -5.47 -14.36
CA THR A 182 -11.07 -4.31 -14.81
C THR A 182 -10.18 -3.09 -15.05
N ALA A 183 -10.34 -2.46 -16.21
CA ALA A 183 -9.65 -1.22 -16.57
C ALA A 183 -10.44 -0.49 -17.65
N SER A 184 -10.44 0.85 -17.65
CA SER A 184 -11.12 1.61 -18.71
C SER A 184 -10.41 1.44 -20.05
N ALA A 185 -11.16 1.44 -21.15
CA ALA A 185 -10.61 1.35 -22.50
C ALA A 185 -9.49 2.38 -22.80
N GLY A 186 -8.59 2.01 -23.71
CA GLY A 186 -7.48 2.84 -24.18
C GLY A 186 -6.15 2.51 -23.50
N ALA A 187 -5.39 3.54 -23.12
CA ALA A 187 -4.03 3.37 -22.57
C ALA A 187 -3.96 2.43 -21.35
N LYS A 188 -4.99 2.42 -20.50
CA LYS A 188 -5.02 1.53 -19.33
C LYS A 188 -5.19 0.05 -19.71
N THR A 189 -5.99 -0.26 -20.74
CA THR A 189 -6.13 -1.62 -21.26
C THR A 189 -4.82 -2.16 -21.79
N GLU A 190 -4.11 -1.37 -22.60
CA GLU A 190 -2.81 -1.79 -23.16
C GLU A 190 -1.74 -1.93 -22.07
N ALA A 191 -1.75 -1.03 -21.08
CA ALA A 191 -0.87 -1.13 -19.92
C ALA A 191 -1.10 -2.42 -19.13
N VAL A 192 -2.34 -2.75 -18.73
CA VAL A 192 -2.59 -3.96 -17.94
C VAL A 192 -2.32 -5.25 -18.69
N LYS A 193 -2.53 -5.29 -20.01
CA LYS A 193 -2.09 -6.41 -20.86
C LYS A 193 -0.57 -6.57 -20.82
N SER A 194 0.17 -5.47 -20.92
CA SER A 194 1.64 -5.50 -20.82
C SER A 194 2.15 -5.97 -19.45
N PHE A 195 1.34 -5.84 -18.40
CA PHE A 195 1.65 -6.36 -17.06
C PHE A 195 1.38 -7.86 -16.93
N GLY A 196 0.64 -8.46 -17.87
CA GLY A 196 0.32 -9.88 -17.90
C GLY A 196 -1.17 -10.21 -17.73
N ALA A 197 -2.08 -9.23 -17.81
CA ALA A 197 -3.50 -9.52 -17.85
C ALA A 197 -3.89 -10.21 -19.17
N ASP A 198 -4.53 -11.38 -19.06
CA ASP A 198 -5.00 -12.19 -20.18
C ASP A 198 -6.40 -11.69 -20.64
N VAL A 199 -7.24 -11.25 -19.71
CA VAL A 199 -8.59 -10.71 -19.99
C VAL A 199 -8.76 -9.35 -19.34
N VAL A 200 -9.28 -8.38 -20.09
CA VAL A 200 -9.56 -7.02 -19.58
C VAL A 200 -11.02 -6.67 -19.83
N VAL A 201 -11.74 -6.37 -18.77
CA VAL A 201 -13.13 -5.88 -18.82
C VAL A 201 -13.13 -4.36 -18.73
N ASP A 202 -13.68 -3.69 -19.75
CA ASP A 202 -13.96 -2.25 -19.68
C ASP A 202 -15.16 -1.99 -18.77
N TYR A 203 -14.88 -1.61 -17.53
CA TYR A 203 -15.90 -1.33 -16.53
C TYR A 203 -16.82 -0.14 -16.89
N ARG A 204 -16.45 0.68 -17.89
CA ARG A 204 -17.30 1.80 -18.35
C ARG A 204 -18.36 1.36 -19.35
N SER A 205 -18.10 0.31 -20.11
CA SER A 205 -19.04 -0.19 -21.12
C SER A 205 -19.94 -1.30 -20.59
N GLN A 206 -19.44 -2.11 -19.64
CA GLN A 206 -20.15 -3.27 -19.13
C GLN A 206 -19.84 -3.52 -17.65
N LYS A 207 -20.78 -4.13 -16.94
CA LYS A 207 -20.56 -4.60 -15.57
C LYS A 207 -19.83 -5.93 -15.60
N PHE A 208 -18.71 -6.02 -14.88
CA PHE A 208 -17.87 -7.22 -14.93
C PHE A 208 -18.57 -8.47 -14.41
N GLU A 209 -19.47 -8.32 -13.43
CA GLU A 209 -20.25 -9.40 -12.84
C GLU A 209 -21.35 -9.94 -13.76
N GLU A 210 -21.72 -9.19 -14.80
CA GLU A 210 -22.73 -9.62 -15.78
C GLU A 210 -22.09 -10.37 -16.97
N VAL A 211 -20.82 -10.08 -17.26
CA VAL A 211 -20.11 -10.61 -18.46
C VAL A 211 -19.11 -11.72 -18.13
N LEU A 212 -18.65 -11.80 -16.88
CA LEU A 212 -17.77 -12.87 -16.44
C LEU A 212 -18.60 -14.07 -15.95
N PRO A 213 -18.20 -15.31 -16.27
CA PRO A 213 -18.94 -16.48 -15.82
C PRO A 213 -18.91 -16.61 -14.29
N PRO A 214 -20.01 -17.02 -13.64
CA PRO A 214 -20.02 -17.30 -12.21
C PRO A 214 -19.10 -18.50 -11.87
N ASN A 215 -18.60 -18.54 -10.63
CA ASN A 215 -17.71 -19.59 -10.11
C ASN A 215 -16.49 -19.87 -11.01
N SER A 216 -15.85 -18.82 -11.53
CA SER A 216 -14.75 -18.93 -12.49
C SER A 216 -13.37 -18.62 -11.91
N PHE A 217 -13.29 -17.87 -10.80
CA PHE A 217 -12.02 -17.43 -10.23
C PHE A 217 -11.68 -18.17 -8.94
N ASP A 218 -10.43 -18.62 -8.85
CA ASP A 218 -9.86 -19.19 -7.63
C ASP A 218 -9.53 -18.07 -6.63
N VAL A 219 -9.17 -16.88 -7.13
CA VAL A 219 -8.88 -15.72 -6.31
C VAL A 219 -9.51 -14.44 -6.87
N VAL A 220 -10.05 -13.61 -5.98
CA VAL A 220 -10.49 -12.23 -6.29
C VAL A 220 -9.72 -11.24 -5.43
N LEU A 221 -9.04 -10.29 -6.07
CA LEU A 221 -8.33 -9.19 -5.45
C LEU A 221 -9.05 -7.86 -5.73
N ASP A 222 -9.61 -7.25 -4.70
CA ASP A 222 -10.39 -6.01 -4.81
C ASP A 222 -9.61 -4.77 -4.36
N CYS A 223 -9.25 -3.92 -5.31
CA CYS A 223 -8.62 -2.61 -5.06
C CYS A 223 -9.60 -1.43 -5.15
N MET A 224 -10.88 -1.68 -5.48
CA MET A 224 -11.86 -0.66 -5.85
C MET A 224 -13.07 -0.56 -4.91
N GLY A 225 -13.24 -1.53 -4.00
CA GLY A 225 -14.40 -1.59 -3.11
C GLY A 225 -15.59 -2.29 -3.76
N GLU A 226 -15.33 -3.12 -4.75
CA GLU A 226 -16.36 -3.80 -5.55
C GLU A 226 -16.47 -5.30 -5.21
N ALA A 227 -15.80 -5.75 -4.15
CA ALA A 227 -15.74 -7.16 -3.75
C ALA A 227 -17.12 -7.85 -3.66
N TRP A 228 -18.17 -7.15 -3.18
CA TRP A 228 -19.52 -7.71 -3.08
C TRP A 228 -20.08 -8.15 -4.44
N ARG A 229 -19.77 -7.41 -5.50
CA ARG A 229 -20.21 -7.71 -6.88
C ARG A 229 -19.48 -8.93 -7.46
N ALA A 230 -18.35 -9.33 -6.87
CA ALA A 230 -17.54 -10.45 -7.33
C ALA A 230 -17.78 -11.77 -6.57
N VAL A 231 -18.67 -11.79 -5.56
CA VAL A 231 -18.92 -12.99 -4.74
C VAL A 231 -19.37 -14.18 -5.60
N GLU A 232 -20.28 -13.96 -6.56
CA GLU A 232 -20.75 -15.04 -7.44
C GLU A 232 -19.74 -15.47 -8.49
N LEU A 233 -18.70 -14.68 -8.73
CA LEU A 233 -17.60 -15.04 -9.64
C LEU A 233 -16.57 -15.94 -8.96
N LEU A 234 -16.55 -15.99 -7.62
CA LEU A 234 -15.61 -16.79 -6.84
C LEU A 234 -16.02 -18.26 -6.83
N LYS A 235 -15.06 -19.15 -7.10
CA LYS A 235 -15.24 -20.61 -6.99
C LYS A 235 -15.48 -21.05 -5.55
N GLU A 236 -16.09 -22.21 -5.39
CA GLU A 236 -16.10 -22.93 -4.11
C GLU A 236 -14.66 -23.17 -3.64
N GLY A 237 -14.36 -22.87 -2.38
CA GLY A 237 -13.00 -23.00 -1.84
C GLY A 237 -12.03 -21.88 -2.24
N GLY A 238 -12.47 -20.90 -3.02
CA GLY A 238 -11.62 -19.78 -3.46
C GLY A 238 -11.26 -18.79 -2.35
N GLY A 239 -10.41 -17.82 -2.68
CA GLY A 239 -9.99 -16.74 -1.77
C GLY A 239 -10.34 -15.36 -2.29
N MET A 240 -10.96 -14.52 -1.45
CA MET A 240 -11.19 -13.11 -1.77
C MET A 240 -10.40 -12.22 -0.80
N CYS A 241 -9.70 -11.22 -1.32
CA CYS A 241 -9.07 -10.19 -0.51
C CYS A 241 -9.43 -8.79 -1.01
N SER A 242 -9.79 -7.88 -0.09
CA SER A 242 -10.08 -6.49 -0.41
C SER A 242 -9.30 -5.54 0.50
N ILE A 243 -8.86 -4.42 -0.08
CA ILE A 243 -8.24 -3.30 0.65
C ILE A 243 -9.19 -2.11 0.82
N GLN A 244 -10.41 -2.19 0.28
CA GLN A 244 -11.41 -1.12 0.33
C GLN A 244 -12.69 -1.52 1.06
N ALA A 245 -13.09 -2.80 1.03
CA ALA A 245 -14.16 -3.31 1.87
C ALA A 245 -13.78 -3.07 3.33
N GLY A 246 -14.72 -2.69 4.20
CA GLY A 246 -14.34 -2.22 5.52
C GLY A 246 -13.64 -3.31 6.35
N PRO A 247 -12.72 -2.89 7.25
CA PRO A 247 -11.78 -3.79 7.86
C PRO A 247 -12.48 -4.80 8.78
N THR A 248 -11.92 -6.01 8.86
CA THR A 248 -12.29 -6.97 9.89
C THR A 248 -11.53 -6.66 11.18
N ALA A 249 -12.08 -7.02 12.34
CA ALA A 249 -11.38 -6.90 13.62
C ALA A 249 -10.03 -7.64 13.61
N THR A 250 -9.93 -8.78 12.90
CA THR A 250 -8.67 -9.51 12.70
C THR A 250 -7.66 -8.67 11.93
N ALA A 251 -8.07 -8.05 10.82
CA ALA A 251 -7.19 -7.21 10.02
C ALA A 251 -6.65 -6.01 10.82
N LEU A 252 -7.50 -5.38 11.63
CA LEU A 252 -7.08 -4.31 12.53
C LEU A 252 -6.07 -4.80 13.56
N ARG A 253 -6.33 -5.91 14.25
CA ARG A 253 -5.40 -6.44 15.26
C ARG A 253 -4.04 -6.79 14.66
N THR A 254 -4.03 -7.53 13.55
CA THR A 254 -2.79 -7.85 12.82
C THR A 254 -2.05 -6.58 12.42
N TRP A 255 -2.74 -5.58 11.90
CA TRP A 255 -2.11 -4.31 11.56
C TRP A 255 -1.52 -3.60 12.79
N MET A 256 -2.23 -3.56 13.92
CA MET A 256 -1.73 -2.92 15.15
C MET A 256 -0.47 -3.61 15.69
N GLU A 257 -0.43 -4.94 15.65
CA GLU A 257 0.71 -5.76 16.04
C GLU A 257 1.91 -5.53 15.10
N GLU A 258 1.70 -5.65 13.79
CA GLU A 258 2.75 -5.45 12.79
C GLU A 258 3.26 -4.00 12.78
N ALA A 259 2.38 -3.02 12.93
CA ALA A 259 2.74 -1.61 13.02
C ALA A 259 3.48 -1.25 14.31
N LYS A 260 3.58 -2.18 15.29
CA LYS A 260 4.15 -1.96 16.62
C LYS A 260 3.61 -0.69 17.27
N LEU A 261 2.30 -0.48 17.15
CA LEU A 261 1.68 0.73 17.71
C LEU A 261 1.88 0.76 19.21
N ASP A 262 2.36 1.91 19.72
CA ASP A 262 2.34 2.17 21.14
C ASP A 262 0.89 2.14 21.63
N PRO A 263 0.52 1.23 22.55
CA PRO A 263 -0.83 1.14 23.09
C PRO A 263 -1.37 2.43 23.71
N ASN A 264 -0.50 3.40 24.05
CA ASN A 264 -0.85 4.72 24.58
C ASN A 264 -1.28 5.72 23.48
N THR A 265 -0.99 5.42 22.21
CA THR A 265 -1.39 6.25 21.06
C THR A 265 -2.79 5.93 20.55
N VAL A 266 -3.32 4.77 20.94
CA VAL A 266 -4.69 4.35 20.64
C VAL A 266 -5.62 5.04 21.62
N THR A 267 -6.62 5.76 21.11
CA THR A 267 -7.62 6.43 21.97
C THR A 267 -8.27 5.43 22.92
N THR A 268 -8.31 5.76 24.22
CA THR A 268 -8.63 4.82 25.31
C THR A 268 -9.95 4.06 25.11
N GLY A 269 -10.99 4.74 24.58
CA GLY A 269 -12.29 4.12 24.29
C GLY A 269 -12.24 3.10 23.13
N VAL A 270 -11.37 3.32 22.13
CA VAL A 270 -11.18 2.42 20.99
C VAL A 270 -10.42 1.16 21.40
N ARG A 271 -9.42 1.29 22.29
CA ARG A 271 -8.65 0.15 22.82
C ARG A 271 -9.55 -0.83 23.58
N LEU A 272 -10.43 -0.34 24.45
CA LEU A 272 -11.38 -1.19 25.18
C LEU A 272 -12.42 -1.84 24.25
N PHE A 273 -12.81 -1.14 23.19
CA PHE A 273 -13.83 -1.59 22.24
C PHE A 273 -13.30 -2.64 21.23
N LEU A 274 -12.11 -2.45 20.64
CA LEU A 274 -11.55 -3.36 19.62
C LEU A 274 -11.01 -4.69 20.18
N PHE A 275 -10.49 -4.68 21.41
CA PHE A 275 -9.87 -5.85 22.05
C PHE A 275 -10.84 -6.66 22.93
N SER A 276 -12.09 -6.23 23.09
CA SER A 276 -13.12 -7.04 23.75
C SER A 276 -13.88 -7.91 22.74
N THR A 277 -14.27 -9.13 23.15
CA THR A 277 -15.05 -10.06 22.30
C THR A 277 -16.37 -9.44 21.86
N VAL A 278 -17.02 -8.67 22.75
CA VAL A 278 -18.29 -7.99 22.48
C VAL A 278 -18.09 -6.80 21.53
N GLY A 279 -17.15 -5.89 21.82
CA GLY A 279 -16.92 -4.71 20.98
C GLY A 279 -16.33 -5.01 19.60
N GLY A 280 -15.44 -5.99 19.50
CA GLY A 280 -14.93 -6.47 18.21
C GLY A 280 -16.01 -7.13 17.35
N GLY A 281 -17.00 -7.78 17.97
CA GLY A 281 -18.20 -8.30 17.30
C GLY A 281 -19.09 -7.18 16.72
N LEU A 282 -19.33 -6.11 17.49
CA LEU A 282 -20.09 -4.94 17.04
C LEU A 282 -19.37 -4.17 15.92
N PHE A 283 -18.05 -3.97 16.02
CA PHE A 283 -17.27 -3.31 14.97
C PHE A 283 -17.42 -4.00 13.61
N ASN A 284 -17.34 -5.34 13.61
CA ASN A 284 -17.53 -6.14 12.39
C ASN A 284 -18.94 -5.99 11.79
N CYS A 285 -19.96 -5.70 12.60
CA CYS A 285 -21.33 -5.46 12.11
C CYS A 285 -21.45 -4.13 11.34
N PHE A 286 -20.69 -3.11 11.74
CA PHE A 286 -20.76 -1.78 11.12
C PHE A 286 -19.72 -1.55 10.02
N SER A 287 -18.60 -2.27 10.03
CA SER A 287 -17.55 -2.12 9.01
C SER A 287 -17.88 -2.79 7.68
N GLY A 288 -18.99 -3.53 7.56
CA GLY A 288 -19.38 -4.22 6.32
C GLY A 288 -18.52 -5.45 5.96
N GLY A 289 -17.39 -5.68 6.64
CA GLY A 289 -16.54 -6.85 6.43
C GLY A 289 -17.20 -8.17 6.85
N ARG A 290 -18.13 -8.14 7.82
CA ARG A 290 -18.81 -9.36 8.30
C ARG A 290 -19.76 -9.97 7.28
N SER A 291 -20.58 -9.15 6.62
CA SER A 291 -21.53 -9.65 5.62
C SER A 291 -20.78 -10.23 4.43
N LEU A 292 -19.74 -9.55 3.95
CA LEU A 292 -18.92 -10.04 2.83
C LEU A 292 -18.19 -11.33 3.19
N LYS A 293 -17.66 -11.42 4.41
CA LYS A 293 -17.10 -12.65 4.94
C LYS A 293 -18.12 -13.80 4.93
N ALA A 294 -19.32 -13.56 5.47
CA ALA A 294 -20.38 -14.56 5.52
C ALA A 294 -20.82 -15.00 4.11
N ALA A 295 -20.89 -14.08 3.15
CA ALA A 295 -21.21 -14.38 1.76
C ALA A 295 -20.14 -15.27 1.09
N CYS A 296 -18.85 -15.03 1.37
CA CYS A 296 -17.78 -15.89 0.91
C CYS A 296 -17.83 -17.27 1.59
N GLU A 297 -18.05 -17.32 2.91
CA GLU A 297 -18.15 -18.56 3.69
C GLU A 297 -19.33 -19.44 3.23
N ALA A 298 -20.45 -18.84 2.80
CA ALA A 298 -21.57 -19.57 2.20
C ALA A 298 -21.19 -20.32 0.92
N LYS A 299 -20.13 -19.87 0.22
CA LYS A 299 -19.51 -20.56 -0.93
C LYS A 299 -18.31 -21.42 -0.52
N LYS A 300 -18.12 -21.69 0.78
CA LYS A 300 -16.92 -22.35 1.36
C LYS A 300 -15.61 -21.65 0.98
N ALA A 301 -15.67 -20.37 0.65
CA ALA A 301 -14.54 -19.55 0.27
C ALA A 301 -14.06 -18.69 1.45
N THR A 302 -12.85 -18.14 1.33
CA THR A 302 -12.26 -17.28 2.37
C THR A 302 -12.39 -15.80 1.99
N PHE A 303 -12.49 -14.94 3.02
CA PHE A 303 -12.42 -13.50 2.85
C PHE A 303 -11.40 -12.90 3.82
N ALA A 304 -10.55 -12.01 3.30
CA ALA A 304 -9.62 -11.22 4.09
C ALA A 304 -9.69 -9.75 3.72
N HIS A 305 -9.57 -8.89 4.74
CA HIS A 305 -9.13 -7.51 4.56
C HIS A 305 -7.68 -7.42 5.00
N ILE A 306 -6.85 -6.67 4.28
CA ILE A 306 -5.46 -6.42 4.67
C ILE A 306 -5.18 -4.92 4.74
N ILE A 307 -4.34 -4.55 5.69
CA ILE A 307 -3.80 -3.20 5.83
C ILE A 307 -2.28 -3.34 5.74
N GLY A 308 -1.66 -2.61 4.80
CA GLY A 308 -0.22 -2.68 4.57
C GLY A 308 0.59 -2.15 5.76
N THR A 309 1.71 -2.80 6.03
CA THR A 309 2.73 -2.41 7.02
C THR A 309 4.10 -2.65 6.42
N GLY A 310 5.08 -1.78 6.69
CA GLY A 310 6.44 -1.92 6.20
C GLY A 310 7.02 -3.31 6.49
N ASN A 311 7.63 -3.93 5.47
CA ASN A 311 8.17 -5.29 5.57
C ASN A 311 9.40 -5.44 4.67
N GLY A 312 10.60 -5.42 5.27
CA GLY A 312 11.86 -5.50 4.53
C GLY A 312 12.10 -6.85 3.85
N GLN A 313 11.52 -7.94 4.36
CA GLN A 313 11.65 -9.28 3.77
C GLN A 313 10.89 -9.36 2.44
N ILE A 314 9.63 -8.92 2.43
CA ILE A 314 8.85 -8.81 1.19
C ILE A 314 9.57 -7.89 0.20
N MET A 315 10.08 -6.75 0.68
CA MET A 315 10.80 -5.81 -0.19
C MET A 315 12.10 -6.39 -0.75
N ALA A 316 12.80 -7.25 -0.02
CA ALA A 316 14.00 -7.92 -0.51
C ALA A 316 13.68 -8.94 -1.62
N GLU A 317 12.55 -9.64 -1.54
CA GLU A 317 12.08 -10.52 -2.62
C GLU A 317 11.65 -9.74 -3.86
N VAL A 318 10.88 -8.67 -3.65
CA VAL A 318 10.46 -7.76 -4.73
C VAL A 318 11.68 -7.10 -5.38
N ALA A 319 12.70 -6.72 -4.62
CA ALA A 319 13.94 -6.16 -5.15
C ALA A 319 14.63 -7.10 -6.15
N LYS A 320 14.62 -8.42 -5.90
CA LYS A 320 15.19 -9.42 -6.83
C LYS A 320 14.42 -9.44 -8.16
N LEU A 321 13.08 -9.41 -8.09
CA LEU A 321 12.21 -9.39 -9.28
C LEU A 321 12.30 -8.08 -10.06
N MET A 322 12.54 -6.96 -9.37
CA MET A 322 12.83 -5.68 -10.02
C MET A 322 14.20 -5.70 -10.69
N ALA A 323 15.22 -6.27 -10.03
CA ALA A 323 16.57 -6.38 -10.57
C ALA A 323 16.62 -7.23 -11.85
N SER A 324 15.85 -8.32 -11.92
CA SER A 324 15.73 -9.16 -13.12
C SER A 324 14.83 -8.57 -14.22
N GLY A 325 14.10 -7.49 -13.92
CA GLY A 325 13.14 -6.88 -14.84
C GLY A 325 11.82 -7.64 -14.98
N GLU A 326 11.59 -8.65 -14.13
CA GLU A 326 10.34 -9.42 -14.10
C GLU A 326 9.16 -8.62 -13.57
N ILE A 327 9.42 -7.68 -12.66
CA ILE A 327 8.45 -6.70 -12.17
C ILE A 327 8.99 -5.30 -12.43
N LYS A 328 8.13 -4.42 -12.93
CA LYS A 328 8.45 -3.02 -13.20
C LYS A 328 7.54 -2.10 -12.40
N ALA A 329 8.11 -1.00 -11.94
CA ALA A 329 7.34 0.10 -11.40
C ALA A 329 6.40 0.67 -12.47
N VAL A 330 5.18 1.05 -12.06
CA VAL A 330 4.21 1.69 -12.93
C VAL A 330 3.98 3.11 -12.42
N ILE A 331 4.49 4.09 -13.17
CA ILE A 331 4.52 5.49 -12.76
C ILE A 331 3.61 6.28 -13.70
N ASP A 332 2.68 7.03 -13.11
CA ASP A 332 1.76 7.90 -13.84
C ASP A 332 2.38 9.28 -14.08
N SER A 333 3.01 9.83 -13.04
CA SER A 333 3.52 11.19 -13.03
C SER A 333 4.60 11.39 -11.98
N GLU A 334 5.52 12.29 -12.30
CA GLU A 334 6.62 12.71 -11.44
C GLU A 334 6.48 14.19 -11.12
N PHE A 335 6.75 14.55 -9.87
CA PHE A 335 6.75 15.93 -9.38
C PHE A 335 8.02 16.20 -8.58
N GLU A 336 8.34 17.48 -8.39
CA GLU A 336 9.38 17.91 -7.45
C GLU A 336 8.77 18.13 -6.06
N LEU A 337 9.57 18.08 -4.98
CA LEU A 337 9.10 18.32 -3.61
C LEU A 337 8.33 19.64 -3.47
N LYS A 338 8.79 20.70 -4.14
CA LYS A 338 8.12 22.01 -4.18
C LYS A 338 6.71 21.97 -4.77
N ASP A 339 6.41 20.97 -5.61
CA ASP A 339 5.13 20.75 -6.28
C ASP A 339 4.27 19.67 -5.57
N SER A 340 4.59 19.32 -4.31
CA SER A 340 3.90 18.26 -3.57
C SER A 340 2.38 18.45 -3.49
N VAL A 341 1.89 19.69 -3.39
CA VAL A 341 0.44 19.97 -3.40
C VAL A 341 -0.21 19.49 -4.71
N LYS A 342 0.40 19.80 -5.86
CA LYS A 342 -0.08 19.35 -7.19
C LYS A 342 -0.02 17.83 -7.31
N ALA A 343 1.03 17.21 -6.76
CA ALA A 343 1.16 15.75 -6.75
C ALA A 343 0.02 15.09 -5.97
N ILE A 344 -0.36 15.65 -4.81
CA ILE A 344 -1.47 15.15 -4.00
C ILE A 344 -2.83 15.37 -4.69
N GLU A 345 -3.04 16.53 -5.33
CA GLU A 345 -4.25 16.80 -6.11
C GLU A 345 -4.43 15.84 -7.27
N LYS A 346 -3.34 15.58 -8.01
CA LYS A 346 -3.29 14.59 -9.08
C LYS A 346 -3.70 13.21 -8.58
N LEU A 347 -3.19 12.79 -7.42
CA LEU A 347 -3.58 11.53 -6.80
C LEU A 347 -5.06 11.51 -6.40
N MET A 348 -5.56 12.58 -5.77
CA MET A 348 -6.96 12.71 -5.34
C MET A 348 -7.95 12.66 -6.50
N GLY A 349 -7.51 12.99 -7.72
CA GLY A 349 -8.33 12.87 -8.93
C GLY A 349 -8.71 11.42 -9.31
N GLY A 350 -8.08 10.40 -8.71
CA GLY A 350 -8.47 8.99 -8.84
C GLY A 350 -8.29 8.39 -10.24
N ARG A 351 -7.57 9.07 -11.13
CA ARG A 351 -7.42 8.70 -12.55
C ARG A 351 -6.03 8.18 -12.92
N ALA A 352 -5.09 8.15 -11.99
CA ALA A 352 -3.71 7.73 -12.24
C ALA A 352 -3.63 6.31 -12.84
N LEU A 353 -2.66 6.09 -13.73
CA LEU A 353 -2.20 4.79 -14.19
C LEU A 353 -0.93 4.44 -13.40
N GLY A 354 -1.07 3.69 -12.31
CA GLY A 354 0.02 3.43 -11.37
C GLY A 354 0.21 4.54 -10.33
N LYS A 355 1.45 4.99 -10.15
CA LYS A 355 1.91 5.77 -8.98
C LYS A 355 2.28 7.20 -9.31
N VAL A 356 1.95 8.11 -8.38
CA VAL A 356 2.45 9.49 -8.39
C VAL A 356 3.70 9.53 -7.51
N VAL A 357 4.81 9.98 -8.07
CA VAL A 357 6.13 9.99 -7.42
C VAL A 357 6.62 11.43 -7.28
N VAL A 358 7.29 11.72 -6.17
CA VAL A 358 7.88 13.01 -5.83
C VAL A 358 9.39 12.85 -5.69
N LYS A 359 10.15 13.59 -6.50
CA LYS A 359 11.60 13.80 -6.36
C LYS A 359 11.82 14.70 -5.15
N VAL A 360 12.57 14.20 -4.18
CA VAL A 360 12.86 14.91 -2.93
C VAL A 360 14.22 15.58 -3.02
N GLU A 361 15.22 14.83 -3.48
CA GLU A 361 16.54 15.35 -3.79
C GLU A 361 16.65 15.66 -5.29
N LYS A 362 17.41 16.70 -5.63
CA LYS A 362 17.68 17.13 -7.01
C LYS A 362 18.77 16.31 -7.67
#